data_AF-A0A931W3V8-F1
#
_entry.id   AF-A0A931W3V8-F1
#
_cell.length_a   1.000
_cell.length_b   1.000
_cell.length_c   1.000
_cell.angle_alpha   90.00
_cell.angle_beta   90.00
_cell.angle_gamma   90.00
#
_symmetry.space_group_name_H-M   'P 1'
#
loop_
_entity.id
_entity.type
_entity.pdbx_description
1 polymer ?
#
loop_
_entity_poly.entity_id
_entity_poly.type
_entity_poly.pdbx_seq_one_letter_code
_entity_poly.pdbx_strand_id
1 'polypeptide(L)'
;AKESYKSWKDLDGQEIAVQGRGSGTEAIMILAAKQHGIKYKNVSYVPGSQVRRLALLKGNIKATILDASNKNMVLKEAPDRFIVLPLGDVKASDEALFATREFLDKNQAAIRIFLEELVKVNRAINANPKWVLDERKKLGLLKDLPAKMEDEILPFFQEAVQNGVFPNDGGLANAAKNDLEFYSLSGAIKGENLKAEDFWHLAPLKAALANVK
;
A
#
# COMPACT_ATOMS: atom_id res chain seq x y z
N ALA A 1 -17.78 21.66 -8.51
CA ALA A 1 -17.83 21.34 -7.07
C ALA A 1 -16.41 21.18 -6.50
N LYS A 2 -15.55 22.20 -6.65
CA LYS A 2 -14.25 22.31 -5.94
C LYS A 2 -14.41 22.75 -4.47
N GLU A 3 -15.65 22.97 -4.02
CA GLU A 3 -15.90 23.90 -2.92
C GLU A 3 -16.10 23.25 -1.55
N SER A 4 -16.30 21.93 -1.45
CA SER A 4 -16.70 21.32 -0.16
C SER A 4 -15.54 20.87 0.72
N TYR A 5 -14.46 20.31 0.15
CA TYR A 5 -13.36 19.71 0.92
C TYR A 5 -12.02 20.29 0.48
N LYS A 6 -11.30 20.91 1.42
CA LYS A 6 -9.97 21.51 1.20
C LYS A 6 -8.92 20.96 2.15
N SER A 7 -9.36 20.35 3.25
CA SER A 7 -8.53 19.86 4.34
C SER A 7 -9.18 18.66 5.02
N TRP A 8 -8.42 18.00 5.89
CA TRP A 8 -8.98 16.94 6.76
C TRP A 8 -10.14 17.42 7.63
N LYS A 9 -10.13 18.68 8.08
CA LYS A 9 -11.21 19.23 8.92
C LYS A 9 -12.57 19.24 8.22
N ASP A 10 -12.59 19.36 6.90
CA ASP A 10 -13.83 19.35 6.14
C ASP A 10 -14.47 17.96 6.05
N LEU A 11 -13.74 16.89 6.45
CA LEU A 11 -14.29 15.54 6.57
C LEU A 11 -14.96 15.27 7.93
N ASP A 12 -14.96 16.24 8.85
CA ASP A 12 -15.69 16.11 10.12
C ASP A 12 -17.21 16.05 9.86
N GLY A 13 -17.87 15.04 10.42
CA GLY A 13 -19.28 14.75 10.16
C GLY A 13 -19.60 14.25 8.74
N GLN A 14 -18.59 13.89 7.93
CA GLN A 14 -18.80 13.39 6.57
C GLN A 14 -18.82 11.86 6.48
N GLU A 15 -19.39 11.37 5.39
CA GLU A 15 -19.38 9.94 5.04
C GLU A 15 -18.14 9.61 4.21
N ILE A 16 -17.47 8.53 4.57
CA ILE A 16 -16.28 8.03 3.85
C ILE A 16 -16.53 6.60 3.36
N ALA A 17 -15.78 6.19 2.33
CA ALA A 17 -15.77 4.80 1.87
C ALA A 17 -14.37 4.18 1.96
N VAL A 18 -14.29 2.95 2.47
CA VAL A 18 -13.05 2.18 2.63
C VAL A 18 -13.24 0.74 2.12
N GLN A 19 -12.14 -0.01 1.99
CA GLN A 19 -12.15 -1.37 1.45
C GLN A 19 -13.08 -2.32 2.23
N GLY A 20 -12.99 -2.29 3.56
CA GLY A 20 -13.67 -3.24 4.44
C GLY A 20 -13.29 -3.04 5.90
N ARG A 21 -14.04 -3.67 6.81
CA ARG A 21 -13.74 -3.66 8.24
C ARG A 21 -12.42 -4.38 8.51
N GLY A 22 -11.56 -3.78 9.33
CA GLY A 22 -10.22 -4.28 9.65
C GLY A 22 -9.20 -4.09 8.52
N SER A 23 -9.56 -3.43 7.41
CA SER A 23 -8.62 -3.19 6.31
C SER A 23 -7.62 -2.09 6.65
N GLY A 24 -6.44 -2.11 6.01
CA GLY A 24 -5.47 -1.02 6.08
C GLY A 24 -6.09 0.34 5.71
N THR A 25 -6.98 0.40 4.72
CA THR A 25 -7.67 1.65 4.37
C THR A 25 -8.60 2.16 5.46
N GLU A 26 -9.24 1.29 6.24
CA GLU A 26 -10.02 1.72 7.40
C GLU A 26 -9.08 2.24 8.50
N ALA A 27 -7.99 1.52 8.77
CA ALA A 27 -6.99 1.91 9.76
C ALA A 27 -6.35 3.28 9.45
N ILE A 28 -6.02 3.56 8.18
CA ILE A 28 -5.50 4.88 7.75
C ILE A 28 -6.53 5.97 8.03
N MET A 29 -7.80 5.76 7.65
CA MET A 29 -8.85 6.77 7.89
C MET A 29 -9.09 7.00 9.38
N ILE A 30 -9.09 5.95 10.20
CA ILE A 30 -9.18 6.08 11.66
C ILE A 30 -8.01 6.88 12.22
N LEU A 31 -6.79 6.59 11.76
CA LEU A 31 -5.59 7.30 12.20
C LEU A 31 -5.64 8.78 11.82
N ALA A 32 -5.99 9.09 10.57
CA ALA A 32 -6.14 10.47 10.10
C ALA A 32 -7.22 11.21 10.90
N ALA A 33 -8.35 10.55 11.21
CA ALA A 33 -9.39 11.14 12.04
C ALA A 33 -8.89 11.50 13.45
N LYS A 34 -8.09 10.62 14.07
CA LYS A 34 -7.46 10.87 15.38
C LYS A 34 -6.46 12.03 15.31
N GLN A 35 -5.55 12.01 14.34
CA GLN A 35 -4.51 13.04 14.18
C GLN A 35 -5.10 14.42 13.93
N HIS A 36 -6.19 14.50 13.18
CA HIS A 36 -6.87 15.76 12.87
C HIS A 36 -8.01 16.09 13.81
N GLY A 37 -8.30 15.28 14.83
CA GLY A 37 -9.38 15.51 15.79
C GLY A 37 -10.74 15.71 15.12
N ILE A 38 -11.10 14.81 14.20
CA ILE A 38 -12.39 14.79 13.49
C ILE A 38 -13.12 13.46 13.75
N LYS A 39 -14.41 13.42 13.43
CA LYS A 39 -15.23 12.20 13.49
C LYS A 39 -16.05 12.06 12.22
N TYR A 40 -15.89 10.94 11.51
CA TYR A 40 -16.76 10.64 10.37
C TYR A 40 -18.19 10.37 10.85
N LYS A 41 -19.18 10.78 10.05
CA LYS A 41 -20.60 10.46 10.31
C LYS A 41 -20.85 8.97 10.13
N ASN A 42 -20.38 8.40 9.02
CA ASN A 42 -20.49 6.97 8.70
C ASN A 42 -19.28 6.50 7.90
N VAL A 43 -18.96 5.21 8.04
CA VAL A 43 -17.96 4.51 7.22
C VAL A 43 -18.68 3.45 6.39
N SER A 44 -18.62 3.60 5.08
CA SER A 44 -19.17 2.65 4.11
C SER A 44 -18.08 1.69 3.61
N TYR A 45 -18.43 0.42 3.44
CA TYR A 45 -17.51 -0.61 2.96
C TYR A 45 -17.76 -0.91 1.49
N VAL A 46 -16.78 -0.57 0.65
CA VAL A 46 -16.84 -0.75 -0.80
C VAL A 46 -15.56 -1.45 -1.25
N PRO A 47 -15.58 -2.79 -1.36
CA PRO A 47 -14.40 -3.57 -1.73
C PRO A 47 -13.93 -3.27 -3.16
N GLY A 48 -12.61 -3.10 -3.32
CA GLY A 48 -11.94 -2.79 -4.57
C GLY A 48 -11.67 -1.29 -4.73
N SER A 49 -10.39 -0.92 -4.85
CA SER A 49 -9.98 0.45 -5.15
C SER A 49 -10.56 0.95 -6.48
N GLN A 50 -10.63 0.09 -7.48
CA GLN A 50 -11.28 0.36 -8.78
C GLN A 50 -12.78 0.64 -8.66
N VAL A 51 -13.47 -0.03 -7.73
CA VAL A 51 -14.90 0.19 -7.49
C VAL A 51 -15.11 1.54 -6.81
N ARG A 52 -14.28 1.84 -5.80
CA ARG A 52 -14.28 3.14 -5.11
C ARG A 52 -13.92 4.29 -6.05
N ARG A 53 -12.95 4.10 -6.95
CA ARG A 53 -12.63 5.06 -8.02
C ARG A 53 -13.87 5.41 -8.86
N LEU A 54 -14.57 4.39 -9.37
CA LEU A 54 -15.76 4.59 -10.19
C LEU A 54 -16.89 5.26 -9.39
N ALA A 55 -17.10 4.85 -8.14
CA ALA A 55 -18.10 5.46 -7.26
C ALA A 55 -17.77 6.94 -6.98
N LEU A 56 -16.49 7.28 -6.80
CA LEU A 56 -16.02 8.64 -6.59
C LEU A 56 -16.27 9.50 -7.84
N LEU A 57 -15.88 9.01 -9.02
CA LEU A 57 -16.10 9.68 -10.30
C LEU A 57 -17.58 9.89 -10.62
N LYS A 58 -18.45 8.92 -10.28
CA LYS A 58 -19.92 9.04 -10.41
C LYS A 58 -20.55 9.92 -9.33
N GLY A 59 -19.81 10.27 -8.28
CA GLY A 59 -20.29 11.09 -7.16
C GLY A 59 -21.14 10.33 -6.13
N ASN A 60 -21.16 9.00 -6.18
CA ASN A 60 -21.85 8.14 -5.21
C ASN A 60 -21.15 8.15 -3.84
N ILE A 61 -19.83 8.34 -3.83
CA ILE A 61 -19.03 8.59 -2.63
C ILE A 61 -18.27 9.91 -2.80
N LYS A 62 -17.88 10.52 -1.68
CA LYS A 62 -17.25 11.85 -1.67
C LYS A 62 -15.80 11.85 -1.18
N ALA A 63 -15.44 10.89 -0.34
CA ALA A 63 -14.08 10.72 0.17
C ALA A 63 -13.75 9.22 0.35
N THR A 64 -12.55 8.83 -0.05
CA THR A 64 -12.02 7.46 0.02
C THR A 64 -10.49 7.49 -0.08
N ILE A 65 -9.85 6.41 0.35
CA ILE A 65 -8.47 6.10 -0.01
C ILE A 65 -8.46 5.31 -1.31
N LEU A 66 -7.53 5.60 -2.21
CA LEU A 66 -7.30 4.83 -3.44
C LEU A 66 -5.82 4.42 -3.48
N ASP A 67 -5.52 3.28 -4.09
CA ASP A 67 -4.15 2.97 -4.48
C ASP A 67 -3.62 4.01 -5.49
N ALA A 68 -2.30 4.05 -5.67
CA ALA A 68 -1.64 5.06 -6.49
C ALA A 68 -2.17 5.08 -7.93
N SER A 69 -2.36 3.91 -8.56
CA SER A 69 -2.87 3.81 -9.93
C SER A 69 -4.27 4.40 -10.08
N ASN A 70 -5.20 4.01 -9.20
CA ASN A 70 -6.57 4.50 -9.23
C ASN A 70 -6.65 5.99 -8.88
N LYS A 71 -5.83 6.47 -7.94
CA LYS A 71 -5.69 7.90 -7.62
C LYS A 71 -5.20 8.69 -8.83
N ASN A 72 -4.16 8.21 -9.52
CA ASN A 72 -3.63 8.86 -10.72
C ASN A 72 -4.68 8.94 -11.82
N MET A 73 -5.45 7.88 -12.03
CA MET A 73 -6.57 7.89 -12.98
C MET A 73 -7.67 8.90 -12.59
N VAL A 74 -8.04 9.03 -11.32
CA VAL A 74 -9.03 10.06 -10.89
C VAL A 74 -8.53 11.46 -11.21
N LEU A 75 -7.28 11.76 -10.87
CA LEU A 75 -6.71 13.08 -11.10
C LEU A 75 -6.54 13.39 -12.60
N LYS A 76 -6.36 12.37 -13.44
CA LYS A 76 -6.31 12.51 -14.90
C LYS A 76 -7.70 12.70 -15.52
N GLU A 77 -8.69 11.90 -15.11
CA GLU A 77 -10.04 11.93 -15.66
C GLU A 77 -10.87 13.13 -15.15
N ALA A 78 -10.54 13.65 -13.97
CA ALA A 78 -11.29 14.69 -13.28
C ALA A 78 -10.40 15.64 -12.46
N PRO A 79 -9.38 16.30 -13.07
CA PRO A 79 -8.33 17.06 -12.37
C PRO A 79 -8.88 18.19 -11.49
N ASP A 80 -10.01 18.77 -11.88
CA ASP A 80 -10.62 19.90 -11.20
C ASP A 80 -11.68 19.50 -10.16
N ARG A 81 -11.93 18.20 -9.94
CA ARG A 81 -13.03 17.74 -9.07
C ARG A 81 -12.57 17.21 -7.72
N PHE A 82 -11.31 16.80 -7.59
CA PHE A 82 -10.80 16.10 -6.41
C PHE A 82 -9.47 16.70 -5.98
N ILE A 83 -9.21 16.59 -4.67
CA ILE A 83 -7.92 16.91 -4.07
C ILE A 83 -7.38 15.68 -3.36
N VAL A 84 -6.06 15.62 -3.21
CA VAL A 84 -5.41 14.62 -2.37
C VAL A 84 -5.17 15.24 -1.00
N LEU A 85 -5.71 14.61 0.05
CA LEU A 85 -5.38 14.99 1.42
C LEU A 85 -4.07 14.29 1.82
N PRO A 86 -3.07 15.03 2.32
CA PRO A 86 -1.79 14.43 2.71
C PRO A 86 -1.98 13.51 3.92
N LEU A 87 -1.45 12.29 3.85
CA LEU A 87 -1.50 11.33 4.95
C LEU A 87 -0.40 11.57 6.00
N GLY A 88 0.57 12.46 5.73
CA GLY A 88 1.71 12.70 6.63
C GLY A 88 2.64 11.49 6.72
N ASP A 89 3.21 11.25 7.91
CA ASP A 89 4.21 10.20 8.15
C ASP A 89 3.61 8.81 8.43
N VAL A 90 2.43 8.50 7.90
CA VAL A 90 1.87 7.15 8.02
C VAL A 90 2.76 6.16 7.27
N LYS A 91 3.38 5.24 8.00
CA LYS A 91 4.21 4.16 7.47
C LYS A 91 3.60 2.82 7.86
N ALA A 92 3.31 2.00 6.85
CA ALA A 92 2.88 0.62 6.99
C ALA A 92 3.31 -0.15 5.74
N SER A 93 3.43 -1.46 5.86
CA SER A 93 3.64 -2.35 4.73
C SER A 93 2.36 -2.37 3.88
N ASP A 94 2.50 -2.11 2.58
CA ASP A 94 1.41 -2.30 1.62
C ASP A 94 1.16 -3.80 1.39
N GLU A 95 2.25 -4.57 1.32
CA GLU A 95 2.23 -6.02 1.14
C GLU A 95 3.19 -6.72 2.12
N ALA A 96 2.79 -7.89 2.59
CA ALA A 96 3.62 -8.76 3.41
C ALA A 96 3.42 -10.23 2.99
N LEU A 97 4.50 -11.01 3.04
CA LEU A 97 4.47 -12.44 2.75
C LEU A 97 4.23 -13.22 4.04
N PHE A 98 3.29 -14.17 4.00
CA PHE A 98 3.00 -15.04 5.13
C PHE A 98 2.87 -16.49 4.68
N ALA A 99 3.28 -17.40 5.58
CA ALA A 99 3.11 -18.84 5.44
C ALA A 99 3.13 -19.47 6.84
N THR A 100 2.68 -20.72 6.95
CA THR A 100 2.79 -21.45 8.21
C THR A 100 4.26 -21.74 8.54
N ARG A 101 4.57 -21.86 9.85
CA ARG A 101 5.91 -22.26 10.33
C ARG A 101 6.38 -23.55 9.68
N GLU A 102 5.51 -24.56 9.68
CA GLU A 102 5.79 -25.86 9.09
C GLU A 102 6.18 -25.77 7.61
N PHE A 103 5.49 -24.94 6.83
CA PHE A 103 5.81 -24.74 5.42
C PHE A 103 7.19 -24.09 5.26
N LEU A 104 7.48 -23.04 6.04
CA LEU A 104 8.77 -22.34 5.98
C LEU A 104 9.93 -23.28 6.37
N ASP A 105 9.74 -24.10 7.41
CA ASP A 105 10.76 -25.01 7.92
C ASP A 105 11.02 -26.18 6.95
N LYS A 106 9.99 -26.70 6.27
CA LYS A 106 10.12 -27.77 5.26
C LYS A 106 10.73 -27.30 3.93
N ASN A 107 10.57 -26.02 3.58
CA ASN A 107 10.89 -25.50 2.24
C ASN A 107 12.02 -24.46 2.25
N GLN A 108 12.92 -24.49 3.24
CA GLN A 108 13.93 -23.45 3.46
C GLN A 108 14.75 -23.09 2.21
N ALA A 109 15.15 -24.09 1.41
CA ALA A 109 15.93 -23.85 0.19
C ALA A 109 15.15 -23.05 -0.87
N ALA A 110 13.87 -23.42 -1.09
CA ALA A 110 13.01 -22.73 -2.04
C ALA A 110 12.63 -21.32 -1.55
N ILE A 111 12.32 -21.18 -0.25
CA ILE A 111 12.03 -19.90 0.37
C ILE A 111 13.23 -18.95 0.25
N ARG A 112 14.45 -19.46 0.48
CA ARG A 112 15.67 -18.66 0.33
C ARG A 112 15.80 -18.12 -1.10
N ILE A 113 15.71 -18.98 -2.12
CA ILE A 113 15.79 -18.56 -3.53
C ILE A 113 14.71 -17.52 -3.84
N PHE A 114 13.47 -17.76 -3.41
CA PHE A 114 12.37 -16.84 -3.64
C PHE A 114 12.63 -15.45 -3.03
N LEU A 115 13.08 -15.38 -1.78
CA LEU A 115 13.39 -14.11 -1.11
C LEU A 115 14.61 -13.41 -1.71
N GLU A 116 15.64 -14.15 -2.12
CA GLU A 116 16.81 -13.59 -2.82
C GLU A 116 16.39 -12.93 -4.14
N GLU A 117 15.57 -13.61 -4.95
CA GLU A 117 15.07 -13.06 -6.21
C GLU A 117 14.13 -11.87 -5.99
N LEU A 118 13.26 -11.91 -4.98
CA LEU A 118 12.38 -10.79 -4.66
C LEU A 118 13.18 -9.53 -4.26
N VAL A 119 14.22 -9.68 -3.44
CA VAL A 119 15.12 -8.58 -3.09
C VAL A 119 15.83 -8.02 -4.33
N LYS A 120 16.30 -8.88 -5.23
CA LYS A 120 16.92 -8.43 -6.49
C LYS A 120 15.94 -7.64 -7.36
N VAL A 121 14.68 -8.08 -7.45
CA VAL A 121 13.62 -7.35 -8.16
C VAL A 121 13.39 -5.97 -7.55
N ASN A 122 13.24 -5.87 -6.22
CA ASN A 122 13.09 -4.58 -5.54
C ASN A 122 14.28 -3.64 -5.84
N ARG A 123 15.51 -4.15 -5.74
CA ARG A 123 16.73 -3.38 -6.04
C ARG A 123 16.79 -2.94 -7.51
N ALA A 124 16.39 -3.80 -8.44
CA ALA A 124 16.36 -3.48 -9.88
C ALA A 124 15.34 -2.37 -10.18
N ILE A 125 14.14 -2.44 -9.58
CA ILE A 125 13.11 -1.42 -9.68
C ILE A 125 13.63 -0.08 -9.12
N ASN A 126 14.23 -0.08 -7.94
CA ASN A 126 14.79 1.13 -7.33
C ASN A 126 15.92 1.75 -8.18
N ALA A 127 16.77 0.93 -8.77
CA ALA A 127 17.87 1.39 -9.61
C ALA A 127 17.35 1.96 -10.95
N ASN A 128 16.30 1.35 -11.51
CA ASN A 128 15.68 1.78 -12.75
C ASN A 128 14.20 1.37 -12.82
N PRO A 129 13.24 2.27 -12.52
CA PRO A 129 11.82 1.96 -12.59
C PRO A 129 11.33 1.46 -13.96
N LYS A 130 12.02 1.82 -15.05
CA LYS A 130 11.68 1.36 -16.41
C LYS A 130 11.97 -0.13 -16.63
N TRP A 131 12.85 -0.72 -15.82
CA TRP A 131 13.23 -2.13 -15.89
C TRP A 131 12.01 -3.07 -15.89
N VAL A 132 10.94 -2.71 -15.17
CA VAL A 132 9.69 -3.49 -15.11
C VAL A 132 9.01 -3.66 -16.46
N LEU A 133 9.08 -2.66 -17.34
CA LEU A 133 8.49 -2.73 -18.68
C LEU A 133 9.28 -3.69 -19.57
N ASP A 134 10.61 -3.62 -19.46
CA ASP A 134 11.52 -4.47 -20.23
C ASP A 134 11.35 -5.94 -19.82
N GLU A 135 11.31 -6.24 -18.52
CA GLU A 135 11.06 -7.59 -18.04
C GLU A 135 9.65 -8.09 -18.33
N ARG A 136 8.62 -7.24 -18.20
CA ARG A 136 7.25 -7.61 -18.61
C ARG A 136 7.23 -8.08 -20.05
N LYS A 137 7.87 -7.33 -20.96
CA LYS A 137 7.93 -7.69 -22.40
C LYS A 137 8.73 -8.96 -22.63
N LYS A 138 9.91 -9.07 -22.03
CA LYS A 138 10.81 -10.22 -22.15
C LYS A 138 10.18 -11.52 -21.65
N LEU A 139 9.47 -11.47 -20.53
CA LEU A 139 8.81 -12.62 -19.90
C LEU A 139 7.40 -12.86 -20.47
N GLY A 140 6.89 -11.97 -21.32
CA GLY A 140 5.55 -12.07 -21.90
C GLY A 140 4.43 -12.01 -20.85
N LEU A 141 4.60 -11.19 -19.80
CA LEU A 141 3.64 -11.06 -18.70
C LEU A 141 2.49 -10.10 -19.08
N LEU A 142 1.28 -10.43 -18.63
CA LEU A 142 0.08 -9.59 -18.79
C LEU A 142 -0.17 -9.15 -20.26
N LYS A 143 -0.13 -10.09 -21.21
CA LYS A 143 -0.28 -9.81 -22.65
C LYS A 143 -1.61 -9.12 -23.00
N ASP A 144 -2.65 -9.40 -22.23
CA ASP A 144 -3.99 -8.87 -22.46
C ASP A 144 -4.27 -7.56 -21.69
N LEU A 145 -3.22 -6.93 -21.15
CA LEU A 145 -3.36 -5.65 -20.45
C LEU A 145 -3.82 -4.56 -21.45
N PRO A 146 -4.91 -3.84 -21.17
CA PRO A 146 -5.35 -2.74 -22.04
C PRO A 146 -4.28 -1.65 -22.15
N ALA A 147 -4.11 -1.05 -23.34
CA ALA A 147 -3.09 -0.01 -23.59
C ALA A 147 -3.14 1.14 -22.55
N LYS A 148 -4.34 1.58 -22.18
CA LYS A 148 -4.54 2.62 -21.15
C LYS A 148 -4.03 2.25 -19.75
N MET A 149 -3.90 0.96 -19.44
CA MET A 149 -3.32 0.47 -18.18
C MET A 149 -1.82 0.25 -18.32
N GLU A 150 -1.34 -0.09 -19.52
CA GLU A 150 0.08 -0.19 -19.83
C GLU A 150 0.80 1.16 -19.66
N ASP A 151 0.16 2.26 -20.11
CA ASP A 151 0.67 3.63 -19.94
C ASP A 151 0.87 4.05 -18.47
N GLU A 152 0.17 3.38 -17.53
CA GLU A 152 0.21 3.70 -16.10
C GLU A 152 1.27 2.90 -15.33
N ILE A 153 1.89 1.87 -15.94
CA ILE A 153 2.90 1.02 -15.29
C ILE A 153 4.11 1.87 -14.87
N LEU A 154 4.73 2.58 -15.82
CA LEU A 154 5.95 3.35 -15.53
C LEU A 154 5.70 4.49 -14.53
N PRO A 155 4.65 5.33 -14.69
CA PRO A 155 4.33 6.35 -13.69
C PRO A 155 4.14 5.77 -12.28
N PHE A 156 3.47 4.62 -12.16
CA PHE A 156 3.30 3.94 -10.88
C PHE A 156 4.65 3.57 -10.25
N PHE A 157 5.53 2.89 -10.98
CA PHE A 157 6.83 2.47 -10.43
C PHE A 157 7.76 3.65 -10.14
N GLN A 158 7.70 4.74 -10.92
CA GLN A 158 8.44 5.96 -10.62
C GLN A 158 7.97 6.61 -9.32
N GLU A 159 6.66 6.75 -9.13
CA GLU A 159 6.07 7.25 -7.88
C GLU A 159 6.43 6.34 -6.69
N ALA A 160 6.34 5.02 -6.89
CA ALA A 160 6.64 4.03 -5.85
C ALA A 160 8.11 4.09 -5.39
N VAL A 161 9.06 4.24 -6.33
CA VAL A 161 10.49 4.42 -5.99
C VAL A 161 10.74 5.75 -5.28
N GLN A 162 10.12 6.84 -5.75
CA GLN A 162 10.23 8.15 -5.09
C GLN A 162 9.74 8.10 -3.63
N ASN A 163 8.70 7.31 -3.37
CA ASN A 163 8.10 7.15 -2.04
C ASN A 163 8.73 6.00 -1.22
N GLY A 164 9.77 5.33 -1.73
CA GLY A 164 10.47 4.26 -1.01
C GLY A 164 9.62 3.00 -0.77
N VAL A 165 8.66 2.71 -1.64
CA VAL A 165 7.71 1.58 -1.51
C VAL A 165 8.40 0.21 -1.57
N PHE A 166 9.57 0.12 -2.22
CA PHE A 166 10.33 -1.12 -2.33
C PHE A 166 11.63 -1.04 -1.52
N PRO A 167 11.66 -1.45 -0.24
CA PRO A 167 12.91 -1.42 0.53
C PRO A 167 13.96 -2.37 -0.08
N ASN A 168 15.21 -1.89 -0.20
CA ASN A 168 16.34 -2.68 -0.72
C ASN A 168 16.72 -3.89 0.17
N ASP A 169 16.21 -3.93 1.40
CA ASP A 169 16.36 -5.00 2.38
C ASP A 169 15.07 -5.82 2.55
N GLY A 170 14.05 -5.61 1.72
CA GLY A 170 12.75 -6.27 1.85
C GLY A 170 11.95 -5.85 3.09
N GLY A 171 12.29 -4.74 3.73
CA GLY A 171 11.55 -4.11 4.83
C GLY A 171 12.03 -4.54 6.22
N LEU A 172 12.47 -5.79 6.36
CA LEU A 172 13.11 -6.37 7.55
C LEU A 172 12.45 -5.90 8.86
N ALA A 173 13.23 -5.45 9.85
CA ALA A 173 12.72 -5.04 11.16
C ALA A 173 11.92 -3.72 11.09
N ASN A 174 12.22 -2.84 10.13
CA ASN A 174 11.56 -1.55 10.02
C ASN A 174 10.10 -1.70 9.58
N ALA A 175 9.83 -2.56 8.60
CA ALA A 175 8.47 -2.87 8.16
C ALA A 175 7.62 -3.43 9.32
N ALA A 176 8.14 -4.44 10.01
CA ALA A 176 7.47 -5.04 11.17
C ALA A 176 7.17 -4.02 12.28
N LYS A 177 8.14 -3.14 12.58
CA LYS A 177 7.97 -2.06 13.56
C LYS A 177 6.88 -1.07 13.11
N ASN A 178 6.94 -0.61 11.87
CA ASN A 178 5.98 0.34 11.31
C ASN A 178 4.57 -0.24 11.35
N ASP A 179 4.39 -1.52 11.03
CA ASP A 179 3.07 -2.18 11.08
C ASP A 179 2.52 -2.27 12.50
N LEU A 180 3.35 -2.68 13.48
CA LEU A 180 2.92 -2.72 14.88
C LEU A 180 2.53 -1.32 15.38
N GLU A 181 3.31 -0.29 15.05
CA GLU A 181 2.99 1.10 15.40
C GLU A 181 1.69 1.55 14.74
N PHE A 182 1.55 1.35 13.42
CA PHE A 182 0.38 1.74 12.65
C PHE A 182 -0.92 1.07 13.16
N TYR A 183 -0.89 -0.25 13.37
CA TYR A 183 -2.06 -0.97 13.86
C TYR A 183 -2.37 -0.66 15.33
N SER A 184 -1.37 -0.32 16.15
CA SER A 184 -1.59 0.15 17.52
C SER A 184 -2.24 1.55 17.52
N LEU A 185 -1.72 2.48 16.71
CA LEU A 185 -2.25 3.84 16.59
C LEU A 185 -3.67 3.87 16.04
N SER A 186 -4.00 3.01 15.07
CA SER A 186 -5.38 2.85 14.59
C SER A 186 -6.29 2.18 15.62
N GLY A 187 -5.73 1.39 16.55
CA GLY A 187 -6.46 0.63 17.56
C GLY A 187 -6.93 -0.74 17.08
N ALA A 188 -6.37 -1.23 15.96
CA ALA A 188 -6.64 -2.55 15.40
C ALA A 188 -5.99 -3.66 16.22
N ILE A 189 -4.84 -3.39 16.85
CA ILE A 189 -4.19 -4.31 17.81
C ILE A 189 -4.16 -3.67 19.20
N LYS A 190 -4.17 -4.52 20.23
CA LYS A 190 -4.08 -4.13 21.64
C LYS A 190 -2.85 -4.81 22.27
N GLY A 191 -2.18 -4.11 23.16
CA GLY A 191 -1.02 -4.63 23.89
C GLY A 191 0.08 -3.58 24.02
N GLU A 192 0.86 -3.68 25.09
CA GLU A 192 2.03 -2.83 25.33
C GLU A 192 3.30 -3.62 24.99
N ASN A 193 4.35 -2.92 24.53
CA ASN A 193 5.67 -3.51 24.28
C ASN A 193 5.68 -4.73 23.34
N LEU A 194 4.78 -4.76 22.35
CA LEU A 194 4.75 -5.79 21.31
C LEU A 194 6.09 -5.85 20.56
N LYS A 195 6.67 -7.04 20.44
CA LYS A 195 7.93 -7.25 19.72
C LYS A 195 7.65 -7.74 18.31
N ALA A 196 8.44 -7.27 17.35
CA ALA A 196 8.32 -7.70 15.96
C ALA A 196 8.45 -9.23 15.83
N GLU A 197 9.38 -9.82 16.59
CA GLU A 197 9.71 -11.25 16.56
C GLU A 197 8.57 -12.15 17.02
N ASP A 198 7.59 -11.62 17.76
CA ASP A 198 6.40 -12.38 18.19
C ASP A 198 5.44 -12.63 17.01
N PHE A 199 5.55 -11.82 15.95
CA PHE A 199 4.63 -11.85 14.80
C PHE A 199 5.36 -12.10 13.46
N TRP A 200 6.63 -11.73 13.37
CA TRP A 200 7.42 -11.75 12.14
C TRP A 200 8.57 -12.74 12.23
N HIS A 201 8.62 -13.68 11.28
CA HIS A 201 9.79 -14.55 11.13
C HIS A 201 10.84 -13.94 10.21
N LEU A 202 11.77 -13.18 10.78
CA LEU A 202 12.78 -12.43 10.01
C LEU A 202 13.98 -13.27 9.54
N ALA A 203 14.19 -14.47 10.09
CA ALA A 203 15.39 -15.27 9.81
C ALA A 203 15.59 -15.61 8.32
N PRO A 204 14.54 -16.01 7.55
CA PRO A 204 14.70 -16.33 6.13
C PRO A 204 15.15 -15.13 5.29
N LEU A 205 14.59 -13.94 5.55
CA LEU A 205 14.98 -12.72 4.84
C LEU A 205 16.41 -12.28 5.20
N LYS A 206 16.80 -12.37 6.48
CA LYS A 206 18.19 -12.12 6.92
C LYS A 206 19.18 -13.03 6.20
N ALA A 207 18.86 -14.32 6.07
CA ALA A 207 19.71 -15.28 5.35
C ALA A 207 19.80 -14.96 3.85
N ALA A 208 18.69 -14.59 3.21
CA ALA A 208 18.68 -14.19 1.80
C ALA A 208 19.57 -12.95 1.57
N LEU A 209 19.46 -11.92 2.41
CA LEU A 209 20.25 -10.70 2.28
C LEU A 209 21.76 -10.90 2.44
N ALA A 210 22.18 -11.89 3.23
CA ALA A 210 23.59 -12.25 3.34
C ALA A 210 24.17 -12.79 2.02
N ASN A 211 23.31 -13.30 1.11
CA ASN A 211 23.71 -13.88 -0.17
C ASN A 211 23.53 -12.92 -1.35
N VAL A 212 22.67 -11.90 -1.23
CA VAL A 212 22.42 -10.93 -2.31
C VAL A 212 23.32 -9.70 -2.13
N LYS A 213 24.31 -9.58 -3.02
CA LYS A 213 25.19 -8.40 -3.11
C LYS A 213 24.48 -7.17 -3.66
#